data_AF-A0A914V8L4-F1
#
_entry.id   AF-A0A914V8L4-F1
#
_cell.length_a   1.000
_cell.length_b   1.000
_cell.length_c   1.000
_cell.angle_alpha   90.00
_cell.angle_beta   90.00
_cell.angle_gamma   90.00
#
_symmetry.space_group_name_H-M   'P 1'
#
loop_
_entity.id
_entity.type
_entity.pdbx_description
1 polymer ?
#
loop_
_entity_poly.entity_id
_entity_poly.type
_entity_poly.pdbx_seq_one_letter_code
_entity_poly.pdbx_strand_id
1 'polypeptide(L)'
;MEKKNADKLGLPASFTIFSEISEATTSMIDPRVTQVINKYEECIDYIHFSDQYSGLKPQEGETQTRLPESANVLVFGFNIPGKMGASERHIEQIKPLLSMVFYCLDKVRRYRLSREGKAKADKNRQSAQEAFLKTTHLQRQEAAQARREEKTRERKQRLMEEEDPDRQRRLE
;
A
#
# COMPACT_ATOMS: atom_id res chain seq x y z
N MET A 1 -7.21 -3.26 7.09
CA MET A 1 -8.37 -3.61 6.23
C MET A 1 -8.99 -4.89 6.76
N GLU A 2 -10.31 -4.97 6.72
CA GLU A 2 -11.06 -6.15 7.14
C GLU A 2 -11.28 -7.07 5.94
N LYS A 3 -11.04 -8.38 6.13
CA LYS A 3 -11.40 -9.40 5.14
C LYS A 3 -12.91 -9.56 5.13
N LYS A 4 -13.51 -9.51 3.96
CA LYS A 4 -14.95 -9.70 3.74
C LYS A 4 -15.19 -10.94 2.90
N ASN A 5 -16.32 -11.58 3.17
CA ASN A 5 -16.79 -12.68 2.34
C ASN A 5 -17.37 -12.12 1.03
N ALA A 6 -16.81 -12.55 -0.11
CA ALA A 6 -17.19 -12.14 -1.44
C ALA A 6 -18.58 -12.64 -1.85
N ASP A 7 -19.00 -13.80 -1.34
CA ASP A 7 -20.29 -14.44 -1.64
C ASP A 7 -21.46 -13.52 -1.25
N LYS A 8 -21.32 -12.76 -0.16
CA LYS A 8 -22.34 -11.81 0.32
C LYS A 8 -22.62 -10.67 -0.67
N LEU A 9 -21.71 -10.43 -1.61
CA LEU A 9 -21.81 -9.41 -2.66
C LEU A 9 -22.07 -10.02 -4.05
N GLY A 10 -22.38 -11.32 -4.09
CA GLY A 10 -22.67 -12.06 -5.31
C GLY A 10 -21.45 -12.28 -6.21
N LEU A 11 -20.23 -12.16 -5.66
CA LEU A 11 -19.00 -12.43 -6.40
C LEU A 11 -18.62 -13.92 -6.33
N PRO A 12 -17.77 -14.40 -7.26
CA PRO A 12 -17.29 -15.78 -7.22
C PRO A 12 -16.45 -16.08 -5.98
N ALA A 13 -16.47 -17.34 -5.55
CA ALA A 13 -15.71 -17.81 -4.38
C ALA A 13 -14.18 -17.71 -4.53
N SER A 14 -13.68 -17.55 -5.76
CA SER A 14 -12.27 -17.29 -6.05
C SER A 14 -11.81 -15.90 -5.59
N PHE A 15 -12.74 -14.96 -5.44
CA PHE A 15 -12.41 -13.61 -4.99
C PHE A 15 -12.42 -13.50 -3.47
N THR A 16 -11.47 -12.72 -2.95
CA THR A 16 -11.48 -12.24 -1.57
C THR A 16 -11.47 -10.73 -1.57
N ILE A 17 -12.31 -10.13 -0.74
CA ILE A 17 -12.41 -8.68 -0.63
C ILE A 17 -11.69 -8.23 0.64
N PHE A 18 -10.84 -7.23 0.51
CA PHE A 18 -10.29 -6.47 1.62
C PHE A 18 -10.83 -5.04 1.55
N SER A 19 -11.40 -4.57 2.65
CA SER A 19 -12.01 -3.25 2.69
C SER A 19 -11.75 -2.57 4.02
N GLU A 20 -11.45 -1.28 3.97
CA GLU A 20 -11.44 -0.41 5.14
C GLU A 20 -12.85 0.14 5.44
N ILE A 21 -13.58 0.51 4.38
CA ILE A 21 -14.87 1.17 4.45
C ILE A 21 -15.93 0.32 3.76
N SER A 22 -16.78 -0.29 4.58
CA SER A 22 -17.83 -1.21 4.14
C SER A 22 -18.77 -0.63 3.10
N GLU A 23 -19.22 0.61 3.30
CA GLU A 23 -20.16 1.27 2.39
C GLU A 23 -19.56 1.51 1.00
N ALA A 24 -18.26 1.81 0.93
CA ALA A 24 -17.58 2.04 -0.34
C ALA A 24 -17.55 0.75 -1.16
N THR A 25 -17.27 -0.39 -0.51
CA THR A 25 -17.29 -1.70 -1.15
C THR A 25 -18.67 -2.06 -1.70
N THR A 26 -19.72 -1.96 -0.88
CA THR A 26 -21.09 -2.25 -1.33
C THR A 26 -21.55 -1.28 -2.41
N SER A 27 -21.12 -0.01 -2.33
CA SER A 27 -21.44 0.96 -3.36
C SER A 27 -20.73 0.61 -4.67
N MET A 28 -19.44 0.28 -4.66
CA MET A 28 -18.69 0.00 -5.89
C MET A 28 -19.08 -1.32 -6.54
N ILE A 29 -19.23 -2.39 -5.76
CA ILE A 29 -19.61 -3.74 -6.22
C ILE A 29 -21.14 -3.80 -6.30
N ASP A 30 -21.68 -3.22 -7.37
CA ASP A 30 -23.10 -3.26 -7.68
C ASP A 30 -23.44 -4.40 -8.65
N PRO A 31 -24.73 -4.63 -8.96
CA PRO A 31 -25.11 -5.72 -9.87
C PRO A 31 -24.43 -5.68 -11.24
N ARG A 32 -24.11 -4.50 -11.77
CA ARG A 32 -23.44 -4.36 -13.08
C ARG A 32 -21.99 -4.82 -13.01
N VAL A 33 -21.27 -4.41 -11.96
CA VAL A 33 -19.88 -4.85 -11.71
C VAL A 33 -19.86 -6.34 -11.40
N THR A 34 -20.74 -6.81 -10.51
CA THR A 34 -20.87 -8.22 -10.12
C THR A 34 -21.13 -9.11 -11.34
N GLN A 35 -22.01 -8.71 -12.26
CA GLN A 35 -22.29 -9.48 -13.48
C GLN A 35 -21.04 -9.63 -14.37
N VAL A 36 -20.25 -8.57 -14.52
CA VAL A 36 -19.02 -8.61 -15.32
C VAL A 36 -17.96 -9.47 -14.63
N ILE A 37 -17.77 -9.33 -13.32
CA ILE A 37 -16.79 -10.14 -12.57
C ILE A 37 -17.15 -11.62 -12.64
N ASN A 38 -18.42 -11.99 -12.45
CA ASN A 38 -18.86 -13.38 -12.57
C ASN A 38 -18.65 -13.95 -13.98
N LYS A 39 -18.83 -13.14 -15.02
CA LYS A 39 -18.67 -13.59 -16.41
C LYS A 39 -17.20 -13.77 -16.83
N TYR A 40 -16.31 -12.95 -16.28
CA TYR A 40 -14.91 -12.86 -16.69
C TYR A 40 -13.94 -13.15 -15.55
N GLU A 41 -14.36 -13.99 -14.59
CA GLU A 41 -13.61 -14.37 -13.39
C GLU A 41 -12.15 -14.75 -13.71
N GLU A 42 -11.94 -15.63 -14.70
CA GLU A 42 -10.61 -16.10 -15.09
C GLU A 42 -9.71 -15.01 -15.73
N CYS A 43 -10.33 -13.93 -16.22
CA CYS A 43 -9.63 -12.83 -16.87
C CYS A 43 -9.27 -11.71 -15.89
N ILE A 44 -9.65 -11.80 -14.61
CA ILE A 44 -9.43 -10.76 -13.61
C ILE A 44 -8.47 -11.31 -12.55
N ASP A 45 -7.34 -10.66 -12.39
CA ASP A 45 -6.35 -10.99 -11.35
C ASP A 45 -6.67 -10.22 -10.07
N TYR A 46 -6.77 -8.90 -10.15
CA TYR A 46 -7.16 -8.07 -9.02
C TYR A 46 -7.82 -6.76 -9.45
N ILE A 47 -8.60 -6.19 -8.53
CA ILE A 47 -9.14 -4.85 -8.66
C ILE A 47 -8.81 -4.10 -7.37
N HIS A 48 -8.19 -2.93 -7.50
CA HIS A 48 -7.77 -2.11 -6.37
C HIS A 48 -8.29 -0.69 -6.51
N PHE A 49 -9.00 -0.24 -5.48
CA PHE A 49 -9.48 1.12 -5.32
C PHE A 49 -8.82 1.70 -4.08
N SER A 50 -8.18 2.86 -4.22
CA SER A 50 -7.58 3.54 -3.06
C SER A 50 -7.50 5.04 -3.31
N ASP A 51 -7.81 5.81 -2.28
CA ASP A 51 -7.57 7.25 -2.20
C ASP A 51 -6.30 7.59 -1.40
N GLN A 52 -5.62 6.56 -0.88
CA GLN A 52 -4.42 6.66 -0.04
C GLN A 52 -3.26 5.81 -0.58
N TYR A 53 -3.21 5.59 -1.90
CA TYR A 53 -2.16 4.77 -2.49
C TYR A 53 -0.83 5.52 -2.46
N SER A 54 0.18 4.91 -1.85
CA SER A 54 1.50 5.51 -1.60
C SER A 54 2.63 4.80 -2.34
N GLY A 55 2.29 3.95 -3.32
CA GLY A 55 3.27 3.13 -4.05
C GLY A 55 3.58 1.81 -3.37
N LEU A 56 4.64 1.15 -3.85
CA LEU A 56 5.15 -0.08 -3.25
C LEU A 56 5.77 0.22 -1.88
N LYS A 57 5.61 -0.71 -0.93
CA LYS A 57 6.31 -0.60 0.34
C LYS A 57 7.82 -0.56 0.08
N PRO A 58 8.57 0.35 0.74
CA PRO A 58 10.03 0.35 0.67
C PRO A 58 10.59 -1.03 1.03
N GLN A 59 11.72 -1.39 0.43
CA GLN A 59 12.41 -2.63 0.82
C GLN A 59 12.86 -2.55 2.28
N GLU A 60 12.96 -3.69 2.95
CA GLU A 60 13.46 -3.77 4.33
C GLU A 60 14.83 -3.08 4.43
N GLY A 61 14.92 -2.03 5.26
CA GLY A 61 16.13 -1.24 5.47
C GLY A 61 16.09 0.17 4.87
N GLU A 62 15.18 0.48 3.94
CA GLU A 62 14.99 1.86 3.46
C GLU A 62 14.20 2.67 4.50
N THR A 63 14.87 3.67 5.09
CA THR A 63 14.27 4.56 6.08
C THR A 63 13.52 5.69 5.38
N GLN A 64 12.19 5.58 5.32
CA GLN A 64 11.35 6.66 4.83
C GLN A 64 11.25 7.75 5.91
N THR A 65 11.96 8.86 5.71
CA THR A 65 12.00 9.97 6.68
C THR A 65 10.86 10.97 6.52
N ARG A 66 10.06 10.82 5.46
CA ARG A 66 8.93 11.67 5.10
C ARG A 66 7.69 10.81 4.91
N LEU A 67 6.54 11.36 5.29
CA LEU A 67 5.24 10.77 4.99
C LEU A 67 5.13 10.55 3.47
N PRO A 68 4.79 9.34 3.01
CA PRO A 68 4.66 9.07 1.60
C PRO A 68 3.49 9.86 1.01
N GLU A 69 3.67 10.33 -0.22
CA GLU A 69 2.63 11.04 -0.94
C GLU A 69 1.52 10.06 -1.34
N SER A 70 0.28 10.42 -1.06
CA SER A 70 -0.89 9.60 -1.36
C SER A 70 -1.57 10.06 -2.64
N ALA A 71 -1.95 9.10 -3.49
CA ALA A 71 -2.70 9.34 -4.71
C ALA A 71 -4.03 8.57 -4.73
N ASN A 72 -5.00 9.14 -5.45
CA ASN A 72 -6.23 8.45 -5.83
C ASN A 72 -5.94 7.55 -7.03
N VAL A 73 -6.16 6.24 -6.89
CA VAL A 73 -5.89 5.25 -7.92
C VAL A 73 -7.07 4.29 -8.07
N LEU A 74 -7.29 3.90 -9.33
CA LEU A 74 -7.99 2.66 -9.67
C LEU A 74 -7.02 1.80 -10.46
N VAL A 75 -6.73 0.60 -9.95
CA VAL A 75 -5.83 -0.34 -10.61
C VAL A 75 -6.59 -1.62 -10.91
N PHE A 76 -6.51 -2.07 -12.15
CA PHE A 76 -7.14 -3.30 -12.62
C PHE A 76 -6.07 -4.20 -13.22
N GLY A 77 -5.91 -5.39 -12.65
CA GLY A 77 -5.09 -6.45 -13.20
C GLY A 77 -5.97 -7.41 -14.01
N PHE A 78 -5.74 -7.49 -15.32
CA PHE A 78 -6.46 -8.42 -16.20
C PHE A 78 -5.50 -9.41 -16.84
N ASN A 79 -5.94 -10.66 -16.93
CA ASN A 79 -5.26 -11.73 -17.65
C ASN A 79 -5.84 -11.83 -19.06
N ILE A 80 -4.99 -11.61 -20.07
CA ILE A 80 -5.42 -11.69 -21.47
C ILE A 80 -5.43 -13.16 -21.93
N PRO A 81 -6.57 -13.67 -22.44
CA PRO A 81 -6.65 -15.01 -23.01
C PRO A 81 -5.64 -15.21 -24.15
N GLY A 82 -5.00 -16.37 -24.19
CA GLY A 82 -3.96 -16.68 -25.18
C GLY A 82 -2.57 -16.08 -24.89
N LYS A 83 -2.41 -15.27 -23.84
CA LYS A 83 -1.12 -14.72 -23.36
C LYS A 83 -0.29 -14.11 -24.52
N MET A 84 0.92 -14.63 -24.76
CA MET A 84 1.84 -14.14 -25.80
C MET A 84 1.35 -14.41 -27.24
N GLY A 85 0.31 -15.22 -27.42
CA GLY A 85 -0.35 -15.47 -28.71
C GLY A 85 -1.76 -14.87 -28.79
N ALA A 86 -2.03 -13.79 -28.04
CA ALA A 86 -3.33 -13.13 -28.06
C ALA A 86 -3.71 -12.71 -29.49
N SER A 87 -4.85 -13.20 -29.97
CA SER A 87 -5.43 -12.78 -31.25
C SER A 87 -6.40 -11.62 -31.04
N GLU A 88 -6.78 -10.96 -32.12
CA GLU A 88 -7.79 -9.89 -32.08
C GLU A 88 -9.08 -10.35 -31.39
N ARG A 89 -9.50 -11.61 -31.61
CA ARG A 89 -10.67 -12.21 -30.94
C ARG A 89 -10.54 -12.24 -29.41
N HIS A 90 -9.34 -12.51 -28.88
CA HIS A 90 -9.11 -12.49 -27.43
C HIS A 90 -9.22 -11.07 -26.87
N ILE A 91 -8.78 -10.07 -27.63
CA ILE A 91 -8.93 -8.66 -27.25
C ILE A 91 -10.41 -8.26 -27.28
N GLU A 92 -11.19 -8.73 -28.27
CA GLU A 92 -12.62 -8.45 -28.31
C GLU A 92 -13.39 -9.03 -27.13
N GLN A 93 -13.00 -10.21 -26.66
CA GLN A 93 -13.61 -10.87 -25.50
C GLN A 93 -13.43 -10.06 -24.20
N ILE A 94 -12.33 -9.32 -24.07
CA ILE A 94 -12.05 -8.50 -22.87
C ILE A 94 -12.58 -7.06 -22.98
N LYS A 95 -13.13 -6.63 -24.13
CA LYS A 95 -13.73 -5.28 -24.27
C LYS A 95 -14.72 -4.93 -23.15
N PRO A 96 -15.59 -5.85 -22.67
CA PRO A 96 -16.51 -5.55 -21.57
C PRO A 96 -15.80 -5.24 -20.24
N LEU A 97 -14.59 -5.77 -20.00
CA LEU A 97 -13.79 -5.41 -18.83
C LEU A 97 -13.35 -3.96 -18.89
N LEU A 98 -12.93 -3.46 -20.06
CA LEU A 98 -12.60 -2.04 -20.26
C LEU A 98 -13.83 -1.15 -20.04
N SER A 99 -15.00 -1.56 -20.53
CA SER A 99 -16.25 -0.84 -20.25
C SER A 99 -16.58 -0.80 -18.75
N MET A 100 -16.28 -1.88 -18.00
CA MET A 100 -16.40 -1.90 -16.54
C MET A 100 -15.43 -0.93 -15.87
N VAL A 101 -14.19 -0.81 -16.37
CA VAL A 101 -13.21 0.17 -15.86
C VAL A 101 -13.76 1.59 -15.94
N PHE A 102 -14.28 1.99 -17.11
CA PHE A 102 -14.86 3.33 -17.29
C PHE A 102 -16.11 3.54 -16.42
N TYR A 103 -16.95 2.51 -16.29
CA TYR A 103 -18.09 2.56 -15.39
C TYR A 103 -17.66 2.81 -13.94
N CYS A 104 -16.67 2.08 -13.45
CA CYS A 104 -16.12 2.25 -12.11
C CYS A 104 -15.50 3.64 -11.92
N LEU A 105 -14.78 4.16 -12.92
CA LEU A 105 -14.18 5.50 -12.89
C LEU A 105 -15.26 6.59 -12.71
N ASP A 106 -16.30 6.56 -13.54
CA ASP A 106 -17.40 7.53 -13.47
C ASP A 106 -18.13 7.46 -12.14
N LYS A 107 -18.31 6.25 -11.63
CA LYS A 107 -19.01 5.99 -10.38
C LYS A 107 -18.22 6.51 -9.18
N VAL A 108 -16.92 6.19 -9.09
CA VAL A 108 -16.02 6.69 -8.02
C VAL A 108 -16.00 8.21 -8.00
N ARG A 109 -15.97 8.86 -9.18
CA ARG A 109 -15.93 10.33 -9.29
C ARG A 109 -17.13 11.00 -8.61
N ARG A 110 -18.31 10.38 -8.72
CA ARG A 110 -19.59 10.87 -8.16
C ARG A 110 -19.84 10.41 -6.74
N TYR A 111 -19.20 9.31 -6.34
CA TYR A 111 -19.40 8.72 -5.03
C TYR A 111 -18.91 9.67 -3.92
N ARG A 112 -19.69 9.72 -2.84
CA ARG A 112 -19.39 10.45 -1.62
C ARG A 112 -19.70 9.54 -0.44
N LEU A 113 -18.74 9.43 0.47
CA LEU A 113 -18.94 8.70 1.71
C LEU A 113 -20.05 9.34 2.53
N SER A 114 -20.72 8.53 3.34
CA SER A 114 -21.61 9.04 4.38
C SER A 114 -20.79 9.82 5.42
N ARG A 115 -21.48 10.57 6.28
CA ARG A 115 -20.82 11.29 7.38
C ARG A 115 -20.03 10.33 8.28
N GLU A 116 -20.59 9.15 8.56
CA GLU A 116 -19.96 8.12 9.38
C GLU A 116 -18.77 7.47 8.65
N GLY A 117 -18.94 7.13 7.37
CA GLY A 117 -17.87 6.56 6.56
C GLY A 117 -16.68 7.52 6.43
N LYS A 118 -16.96 8.82 6.21
CA LYS A 118 -15.95 9.87 6.19
C LYS A 118 -15.22 9.99 7.53
N ALA A 119 -15.95 10.05 8.64
CA ALA A 119 -15.35 10.13 9.97
C ALA A 119 -14.44 8.93 10.29
N LYS A 120 -14.85 7.72 9.88
CA LYS A 120 -14.02 6.51 10.03
C LYS A 120 -12.74 6.60 9.18
N ALA A 121 -12.85 7.01 7.92
CA ALA A 121 -11.71 7.16 7.03
C ALA A 121 -10.72 8.22 7.54
N ASP A 122 -11.21 9.38 7.99
CA ASP A 122 -10.36 10.45 8.53
C ASP A 122 -9.64 10.01 9.82
N LYS A 123 -10.33 9.29 10.71
CA LYS A 123 -9.72 8.70 11.91
C LYS A 123 -8.60 7.72 11.55
N ASN A 124 -8.84 6.83 10.58
CA ASN A 124 -7.85 5.85 10.15
C ASN A 124 -6.62 6.51 9.53
N ARG A 125 -6.81 7.56 8.71
CA ARG A 125 -5.71 8.36 8.14
C ARG A 125 -4.88 9.01 9.25
N GLN A 126 -5.53 9.60 10.24
CA GLN A 126 -4.85 10.19 11.39
C GLN A 126 -4.03 9.13 12.16
N SER A 127 -4.63 7.98 12.46
CA SER A 127 -3.93 6.88 13.14
C SER A 127 -2.74 6.35 12.34
N ALA A 128 -2.85 6.27 11.01
CA ALA A 128 -1.73 5.88 10.14
C ALA A 128 -0.60 6.92 10.17
N GLN A 129 -0.93 8.22 10.14
CA GLN A 129 0.05 9.29 10.26
C GLN A 129 0.76 9.28 11.63
N GLU A 130 0.02 9.11 12.71
CA GLU A 130 0.57 9.02 14.07
C GLU A 130 1.50 7.81 14.22
N ALA A 131 1.11 6.65 13.70
CA ALA A 131 1.95 5.45 13.70
C ALA A 131 3.24 5.68 12.91
N PHE A 132 3.16 6.30 11.73
CA PHE A 132 4.33 6.64 10.91
C PHE A 132 5.29 7.57 11.66
N LEU A 133 4.78 8.64 12.28
CA LEU A 133 5.59 9.60 13.03
C LEU A 133 6.28 8.93 14.23
N LYS A 134 5.57 8.07 14.96
CA LYS A 134 6.12 7.34 16.10
C LYS A 134 7.26 6.41 15.67
N THR A 135 7.06 5.63 14.61
CA THR A 135 8.09 4.74 14.06
C THR A 135 9.29 5.54 13.56
N THR A 136 9.06 6.65 12.85
CA THR A 136 10.13 7.52 12.34
C THR A 136 10.96 8.13 13.46
N HIS A 137 10.32 8.56 14.55
CA HIS A 137 11.02 9.11 15.72
C HIS A 137 11.90 8.06 16.38
N LEU A 138 11.37 6.85 16.61
CA LEU A 138 12.12 5.75 17.20
C LEU A 138 13.36 5.40 16.37
N GLN A 139 13.19 5.26 15.06
CA GLN A 139 14.31 4.99 14.14
C GLN A 139 15.37 6.09 14.13
N ARG A 140 14.96 7.37 14.21
CA ARG A 140 15.91 8.49 14.31
C ARG A 140 16.69 8.46 15.63
N GLN A 141 16.04 8.07 16.72
CA GLN A 141 16.68 7.96 18.04
C GLN A 141 17.70 6.81 18.06
N GLU A 142 17.33 5.64 17.54
CA GLU A 142 18.22 4.47 17.41
C GLU A 142 19.43 4.79 16.52
N ALA A 143 19.22 5.41 15.35
CA ALA A 143 20.32 5.81 14.47
C ALA A 143 21.26 6.84 15.12
N ALA A 144 20.73 7.77 15.92
CA ALA A 144 21.54 8.75 16.64
C ALA A 144 22.35 8.10 17.79
N GLN A 145 21.78 7.11 18.47
CA GLN A 145 22.49 6.33 19.50
C GLN A 145 23.60 5.48 18.89
N ALA A 146 23.32 4.73 17.81
CA ALA A 146 24.30 3.93 17.10
C ALA A 146 25.50 4.76 16.63
N ARG A 147 25.27 5.96 16.08
CA ARG A 147 26.33 6.90 15.68
C ARG A 147 27.16 7.42 16.87
N ARG A 148 26.57 7.55 18.06
CA ARG A 148 27.29 7.98 19.27
C ARG A 148 28.15 6.84 19.83
N GLU A 149 27.62 5.62 19.82
CA GLU A 149 28.33 4.43 20.27
C GLU A 149 29.50 4.09 19.35
N GLU A 150 29.31 4.19 18.02
CA GLU A 150 30.36 4.00 17.03
C GLU A 150 31.51 4.99 17.23
N LYS A 151 31.21 6.30 17.37
CA LYS A 151 32.24 7.32 17.66
C LYS A 151 32.98 7.08 18.98
N THR A 152 32.27 6.60 20.00
CA THR A 152 32.89 6.29 21.30
C THR A 152 33.81 5.08 21.18
N ARG A 153 33.39 4.06 20.42
CA ARG A 153 34.17 2.85 20.16
C ARG A 153 35.40 3.14 19.31
N GLU A 154 35.27 3.94 18.25
CA GLU A 154 36.39 4.41 17.43
C GLU A 154 37.39 5.21 18.25
N ARG A 155 36.93 6.14 19.12
CA ARG A 155 37.82 6.91 20.00
C ARG A 155 38.55 6.00 20.98
N LYS A 156 37.86 5.02 21.57
CA LYS A 156 38.46 4.03 22.48
C LYS A 156 39.46 3.12 21.77
N GLN A 157 39.15 2.70 20.55
CA GLN A 157 40.03 1.86 19.73
C GLN A 157 41.29 2.62 19.31
N ARG A 158 41.17 3.88 18.88
CA ARG A 158 42.33 4.75 18.59
C ARG A 158 43.24 4.95 19.80
N LEU A 159 42.68 5.09 21.00
CA LEU A 159 43.46 5.22 22.24
C LEU A 159 44.19 3.92 22.65
N MET A 160 43.65 2.75 22.28
CA MET A 160 44.27 1.44 22.52
C MET A 160 45.31 1.07 21.46
N GLU A 161 45.15 1.54 20.22
CA GLU A 161 46.10 1.36 19.12
C GLU A 161 47.29 2.34 19.20
N GLU A 162 47.21 3.35 20.07
CA GLU A 162 48.31 4.30 20.30
C GLU A 162 49.32 3.70 21.30
N GLU A 163 50.36 3.05 20.77
CA GLU A 163 51.42 2.33 21.52
C GLU A 163 52.50 3.23 22.18
N ASP A 164 52.35 4.56 22.15
CA ASP A 164 53.34 5.50 22.69
C ASP A 164 52.94 6.00 24.11
N PRO A 165 53.62 5.53 25.18
CA PRO A 165 53.23 5.79 26.58
C PRO A 165 53.31 7.27 26.99
N ASP A 166 54.05 8.11 26.25
CA ASP A 166 54.13 9.55 26.50
C ASP A 166 52.98 10.36 25.87
N ARG A 167 52.34 9.83 24.80
CA ARG A 167 51.14 10.45 24.21
C ARG A 167 49.88 10.10 24.99
N GLN A 168 49.81 8.90 25.56
CA GLN A 168 48.68 8.44 26.37
C GLN A 168 48.43 9.34 27.60
N ARG A 169 49.48 9.83 28.26
CA ARG A 169 49.38 10.73 29.44
C ARG A 169 48.91 12.16 29.14
N ARG A 170 48.89 12.57 27.87
CA ARG A 170 48.41 13.91 27.46
C ARG A 170 46.93 13.93 27.04
N LEU A 171 46.32 12.75 26.91
CA LEU A 171 44.96 12.57 26.39
C LEU A 171 43.94 12.16 27.48
N GLU A 172 44.39 11.85 28.71
CA GLU A 172 43.56 11.81 29.93
C GLU A 172 43.18 13.24 30.38
#